data_AF-A0A3D3A8U0-F1
#
_entry.id   AF-A0A3D3A8U0-F1
#
_cell.length_a   1.000
_cell.length_b   1.000
_cell.length_c   1.000
_cell.angle_alpha   90.00
_cell.angle_beta   90.00
_cell.angle_gamma   90.00
#
_symmetry.space_group_name_H-M   'P 1'
#
loop_
_entity.id
_entity.type
_entity.pdbx_description
1 polymer ?
#
loop_
_entity_poly.entity_id
_entity_poly.type
_entity_poly.pdbx_seq_one_letter_code
_entity_poly.pdbx_strand_id
1 'polypeptide(L)'
;TPLISDPGMKLVRDARAANHNVVAIPGASAPIAALSIAGLPSDRFTFAGFLPPKQAARRAALESLKAARGGTLILFEAARRLTDLLADIEAVYGAGEVCVARELTKKFEEVRRGTPDALRAHYEVAKPRGEITVLIAPPDVKILGAAEIDAMLRDAMRVQSRRDAVQAVADMSGQSRRAIYARALELGEDETQKEEAANATPSQSQADKDA
;
A
#
# COMPACT_ATOMS: atom_id res chain seq x y z
N THR A 1 -14.77 -3.53 -20.62
CA THR A 1 -13.65 -3.71 -21.56
C THR A 1 -13.34 -5.19 -21.69
N PRO A 2 -13.52 -5.81 -22.88
CA PRO A 2 -13.24 -7.23 -23.06
C PRO A 2 -11.81 -7.59 -22.62
N LEU A 3 -11.60 -8.85 -22.26
CA LEU A 3 -10.33 -9.43 -21.77
C LEU A 3 -9.89 -8.96 -20.36
N ILE A 4 -10.50 -7.93 -19.79
CA ILE A 4 -10.13 -7.45 -18.45
C ILE A 4 -11.00 -8.15 -17.42
N SER A 5 -10.42 -9.16 -16.76
CA SER A 5 -11.14 -10.12 -15.91
C SER A 5 -12.23 -10.94 -16.65
N ASP A 6 -12.15 -10.97 -17.99
CA ASP A 6 -13.01 -11.72 -18.91
C ASP A 6 -12.16 -12.65 -19.80
N PRO A 7 -12.73 -13.76 -20.31
CA PRO A 7 -12.04 -14.60 -21.28
C PRO A 7 -11.79 -13.85 -22.61
N GLY A 8 -10.84 -14.33 -23.41
CA GLY A 8 -10.55 -13.79 -24.75
C GLY A 8 -9.07 -13.63 -25.07
N MET A 9 -8.20 -13.70 -24.06
CA MET A 9 -6.75 -13.56 -24.26
C MET A 9 -6.19 -14.56 -25.28
N LYS A 10 -6.60 -15.83 -25.18
CA LYS A 10 -6.16 -16.88 -26.10
C LYS A 10 -6.54 -16.54 -27.55
N LEU A 11 -7.78 -16.09 -27.78
CA LEU A 11 -8.24 -15.70 -29.11
C LEU A 11 -7.40 -14.56 -29.70
N VAL A 12 -7.17 -13.49 -28.92
CA VAL A 12 -6.35 -12.37 -29.38
C VAL A 12 -4.92 -12.81 -29.69
N ARG A 13 -4.34 -13.68 -28.86
CA ARG A 13 -3.01 -14.24 -29.08
C ARG A 13 -2.94 -15.06 -30.36
N ASP A 14 -3.89 -15.97 -30.56
CA ASP A 14 -3.91 -16.87 -31.71
C ASP A 14 -4.17 -16.08 -33.01
N ALA A 15 -5.05 -15.06 -32.98
CA ALA A 15 -5.28 -14.16 -34.10
C ALA A 15 -4.02 -13.37 -34.49
N ARG A 16 -3.29 -12.83 -33.49
CA ARG A 16 -2.01 -12.14 -33.74
C ARG A 16 -0.95 -13.10 -34.29
N ALA A 17 -0.86 -14.32 -33.78
CA ALA A 17 0.07 -15.33 -34.28
C ALA A 17 -0.22 -15.74 -35.74
N ALA A 18 -1.49 -15.67 -36.16
CA ALA A 18 -1.90 -15.87 -37.55
C ALA A 18 -1.78 -14.60 -38.42
N ASN A 19 -1.10 -13.55 -37.94
CA ASN A 19 -0.96 -12.25 -38.62
C ASN A 19 -2.30 -11.55 -38.95
N HIS A 20 -3.36 -11.82 -38.20
CA HIS A 20 -4.60 -11.06 -38.32
C HIS A 20 -4.50 -9.72 -37.57
N ASN A 21 -5.12 -8.69 -38.15
CA ASN A 21 -5.25 -7.40 -37.49
C ASN A 21 -6.22 -7.48 -36.30
N VAL A 22 -5.82 -6.93 -35.15
CA VAL A 22 -6.65 -6.86 -33.94
C VAL A 22 -6.79 -5.39 -33.53
N VAL A 23 -8.01 -4.87 -33.64
CA VAL A 23 -8.34 -3.46 -33.37
C VAL A 23 -9.17 -3.36 -32.10
N ALA A 24 -8.75 -2.52 -31.16
CA ALA A 24 -9.52 -2.24 -29.95
C ALA A 24 -10.49 -1.08 -30.20
N ILE A 25 -11.74 -1.25 -29.75
CA ILE A 25 -12.73 -0.16 -29.70
C ILE A 25 -12.78 0.37 -28.26
N PRO A 26 -12.54 1.67 -28.03
CA PRO A 26 -12.69 2.26 -26.69
C PRO A 26 -14.12 2.08 -26.16
N GLY A 27 -14.25 1.88 -24.85
CA GLY A 27 -15.57 1.64 -24.24
C GLY A 27 -15.53 1.62 -22.72
N ALA A 28 -16.67 1.24 -22.14
CA ALA A 28 -16.87 1.25 -20.69
C ALA A 28 -15.91 0.31 -19.94
N SER A 29 -15.34 0.83 -18.86
CA SER A 29 -14.41 0.12 -17.97
C SER A 29 -14.75 0.45 -16.51
N ALA A 30 -15.37 -0.50 -15.80
CA ALA A 30 -15.71 -0.36 -14.39
C ALA A 30 -14.53 0.11 -13.49
N PRO A 31 -13.31 -0.44 -13.57
CA PRO A 31 -12.22 -0.01 -12.69
C PRO A 31 -11.80 1.44 -12.96
N ILE A 32 -11.82 1.88 -14.22
CA ILE A 32 -11.45 3.26 -14.60
C ILE A 32 -12.57 4.23 -14.23
N ALA A 33 -13.83 3.86 -14.47
CA ALA A 33 -14.98 4.64 -14.05
C ALA A 33 -14.99 4.84 -12.53
N ALA A 34 -14.77 3.76 -11.77
CA ALA A 34 -14.68 3.81 -10.32
C ALA A 34 -13.54 4.73 -9.85
N LEU A 35 -12.34 4.59 -10.42
CA LEU A 35 -11.19 5.42 -10.08
C LEU A 35 -11.45 6.91 -10.32
N SER A 36 -12.13 7.24 -11.43
CA SER A 36 -12.42 8.63 -11.80
C SER A 36 -13.33 9.37 -10.81
N ILE A 37 -14.14 8.63 -10.04
CA ILE A 37 -15.08 9.19 -9.05
C ILE A 37 -14.71 8.83 -7.61
N ALA A 38 -13.65 8.04 -7.39
CA ALA A 38 -13.19 7.64 -6.07
C ALA A 38 -12.50 8.76 -5.29
N GLY A 39 -11.96 9.77 -5.99
CA GLY A 39 -11.17 10.84 -5.40
C GLY A 39 -9.90 10.33 -4.67
N LEU A 40 -9.33 9.23 -5.18
CA LEU A 40 -8.03 8.69 -4.81
C LEU A 40 -6.98 9.06 -5.87
N PRO A 41 -5.68 9.00 -5.56
CA PRO A 41 -4.62 9.20 -6.55
C PRO A 41 -4.81 8.30 -7.78
N SER A 42 -4.72 8.90 -8.96
CA SER A 42 -5.03 8.25 -10.25
C SER A 42 -3.87 8.32 -11.25
N ASP A 43 -2.75 8.94 -10.87
CA ASP A 43 -1.50 8.99 -11.62
C ASP A 43 -0.86 7.60 -11.75
N ARG A 44 -1.01 6.77 -10.71
CA ARG A 44 -0.56 5.38 -10.68
C ARG A 44 -1.59 4.53 -10.00
N PHE A 45 -1.91 3.39 -10.62
CA PHE A 45 -2.81 2.42 -10.03
C PHE A 45 -2.48 1.00 -10.49
N THR A 46 -2.88 0.02 -9.69
CA THR A 46 -2.78 -1.40 -9.99
C THR A 46 -4.18 -1.98 -10.02
N PHE A 47 -4.57 -2.60 -11.14
CA PHE A 47 -5.80 -3.40 -11.20
C PHE A 47 -5.47 -4.88 -11.00
N ALA A 48 -6.06 -5.52 -9.98
CA ALA A 48 -5.78 -6.93 -9.65
C ALA A 48 -6.99 -7.86 -9.84
N GLY A 49 -8.10 -7.37 -10.40
CA GLY A 49 -9.31 -8.17 -10.63
C GLY A 49 -9.85 -8.77 -9.32
N PHE A 50 -10.20 -10.06 -9.35
CA PHE A 50 -10.74 -10.78 -8.20
C PHE A 50 -9.64 -11.49 -7.40
N LEU A 51 -9.68 -11.32 -6.08
CA LEU A 51 -8.79 -12.05 -5.18
C LEU A 51 -9.31 -13.47 -4.88
N PRO A 52 -8.41 -14.39 -4.47
CA PRO A 52 -8.79 -15.75 -4.08
C PRO A 52 -9.93 -15.80 -3.07
N PRO A 53 -10.83 -16.80 -3.15
CA PRO A 53 -12.00 -16.86 -2.29
C PRO A 53 -11.67 -17.25 -0.84
N LYS A 54 -10.59 -18.02 -0.63
CA LYS A 54 -10.14 -18.47 0.70
C LYS A 54 -9.38 -17.35 1.40
N GLN A 55 -9.72 -17.08 2.67
CA GLN A 55 -9.16 -15.97 3.45
C GLN A 55 -7.62 -15.96 3.48
N ALA A 56 -6.98 -17.08 3.81
CA ALA A 56 -5.52 -17.16 3.87
C ALA A 56 -4.86 -16.80 2.52
N ALA A 57 -5.39 -17.31 1.42
CA ALA A 57 -4.88 -17.01 0.08
C ALA A 57 -5.19 -15.56 -0.34
N ARG A 58 -6.33 -15.02 0.08
CA ARG A 58 -6.70 -13.61 -0.15
C ARG A 58 -5.74 -12.67 0.59
N ARG A 59 -5.45 -12.92 1.86
CA ARG A 59 -4.48 -12.14 2.65
C ARG A 59 -3.08 -12.22 2.04
N ALA A 60 -2.62 -13.41 1.67
CA ALA A 60 -1.33 -13.55 0.98
C ALA A 60 -1.28 -12.75 -0.34
N ALA A 61 -2.37 -12.72 -1.11
CA ALA A 61 -2.46 -11.90 -2.31
C ALA A 61 -2.46 -10.39 -2.00
N LEU A 62 -3.20 -9.95 -0.97
CA LEU A 62 -3.20 -8.56 -0.51
C LEU A 62 -1.79 -8.12 -0.05
N GLU A 63 -1.06 -8.95 0.69
CA GLU A 63 0.31 -8.66 1.12
C GLU A 63 1.29 -8.55 -0.05
N SER A 64 1.19 -9.47 -1.01
CA SER A 64 1.99 -9.41 -2.24
C SER A 64 1.74 -8.10 -3.02
N LEU A 65 0.47 -7.68 -3.11
CA LEU A 65 0.09 -6.43 -3.76
C LEU A 65 0.54 -5.18 -2.97
N LYS A 66 0.60 -5.25 -1.64
CA LYS A 66 1.11 -4.17 -0.79
C LYS A 66 2.56 -3.83 -1.13
N ALA A 67 3.40 -4.85 -1.27
CA ALA A 67 4.82 -4.69 -1.59
C ALA A 67 5.06 -4.23 -3.05
N ALA A 68 4.17 -4.61 -3.97
CA ALA A 68 4.36 -4.37 -5.41
C ALA A 68 3.70 -3.08 -5.93
N ARG A 69 2.76 -2.48 -5.20
CA ARG A 69 1.99 -1.34 -5.71
C ARG A 69 2.69 0.00 -5.51
N GLY A 70 2.59 0.87 -6.50
CA GLY A 70 3.07 2.25 -6.46
C GLY A 70 1.96 3.30 -6.50
N GLY A 71 0.73 2.95 -6.11
CA GLY A 71 -0.45 3.80 -6.21
C GLY A 71 -1.73 3.09 -5.76
N THR A 72 -2.88 3.60 -6.20
CA THR A 72 -4.21 3.05 -5.84
C THR A 72 -4.37 1.61 -6.31
N LEU A 73 -4.81 0.71 -5.43
CA LEU A 73 -5.12 -0.69 -5.77
C LEU A 73 -6.62 -0.83 -6.07
N ILE A 74 -6.97 -1.41 -7.22
CA ILE A 74 -8.34 -1.62 -7.67
C ILE A 74 -8.63 -3.11 -7.76
N LEU A 75 -9.70 -3.52 -7.09
CA LEU A 75 -10.20 -4.89 -7.02
C LEU A 75 -11.64 -4.96 -7.51
N PHE A 76 -12.01 -6.10 -8.08
CA PHE A 76 -13.40 -6.51 -8.15
C PHE A 76 -13.75 -7.42 -6.98
N GLU A 77 -14.98 -7.31 -6.49
CA GLU A 77 -15.47 -8.20 -5.44
C GLU A 77 -16.95 -8.52 -5.61
N ALA A 78 -17.32 -9.75 -5.23
CA ALA A 78 -18.72 -10.15 -5.14
C ALA A 78 -19.35 -9.56 -3.88
N ALA A 79 -20.58 -9.04 -3.97
CA ALA A 79 -21.26 -8.41 -2.84
C ALA A 79 -21.26 -9.24 -1.55
N ARG A 80 -21.48 -10.56 -1.65
CA ARG A 80 -21.49 -11.50 -0.51
C ARG A 80 -20.14 -11.63 0.22
N ARG A 81 -19.04 -11.18 -0.40
CA ARG A 81 -17.67 -11.27 0.12
C ARG A 81 -17.14 -9.92 0.58
N LEU A 82 -17.88 -8.82 0.38
CA LEU A 82 -17.37 -7.48 0.61
C LEU A 82 -16.90 -7.26 2.06
N THR A 83 -17.70 -7.66 3.04
CA THR A 83 -17.36 -7.50 4.46
C THR A 83 -16.12 -8.29 4.85
N ASP A 84 -15.98 -9.51 4.34
CA ASP A 84 -14.79 -10.35 4.56
C ASP A 84 -13.55 -9.74 3.92
N LEU A 85 -13.69 -9.19 2.70
CA LEU A 85 -12.61 -8.48 2.02
C LEU A 85 -12.20 -7.23 2.81
N LEU A 86 -13.14 -6.42 3.28
CA LEU A 86 -12.85 -5.22 4.07
C LEU A 86 -12.11 -5.56 5.37
N ALA A 87 -12.51 -6.62 6.07
CA ALA A 87 -11.79 -7.10 7.26
C ALA A 87 -10.34 -7.54 6.93
N ASP A 88 -10.14 -8.20 5.79
CA ASP A 88 -8.79 -8.59 5.37
C ASP A 88 -7.95 -7.41 4.86
N ILE A 89 -8.58 -6.41 4.24
CA ILE A 89 -7.93 -5.14 3.88
C ILE A 89 -7.45 -4.44 5.14
N GLU A 90 -8.29 -4.34 6.17
CA GLU A 90 -7.91 -3.75 7.46
C GLU A 90 -6.73 -4.48 8.09
N ALA A 91 -6.75 -5.82 8.09
CA ALA A 91 -5.69 -6.63 8.67
C ALA A 91 -4.33 -6.44 7.97
N VAL A 92 -4.33 -6.19 6.65
CA VAL A 92 -3.11 -6.07 5.83
C VAL A 92 -2.64 -4.61 5.68
N TYR A 93 -3.57 -3.70 5.46
CA TYR A 93 -3.31 -2.29 5.12
C TYR A 93 -3.61 -1.32 6.27
N GLY A 94 -4.20 -1.79 7.38
CA GLY A 94 -4.62 -0.94 8.50
C GLY A 94 -5.84 -0.07 8.16
N ALA A 95 -5.97 1.05 8.85
CA ALA A 95 -7.07 2.00 8.71
C ALA A 95 -6.95 2.93 7.48
N GLY A 96 -6.23 2.50 6.43
CA GLY A 96 -6.03 3.29 5.21
C GLY A 96 -7.34 3.57 4.46
N GLU A 97 -7.36 4.62 3.66
CA GLU A 97 -8.58 5.00 2.94
C GLU A 97 -8.97 3.96 1.87
N VAL A 98 -10.26 3.60 1.86
CA VAL A 98 -10.87 2.69 0.89
C VAL A 98 -12.08 3.38 0.26
N CYS A 99 -12.31 3.12 -1.03
CA CYS A 99 -13.51 3.48 -1.75
C CYS A 99 -14.23 2.20 -2.23
N VAL A 100 -15.52 2.11 -1.97
CA VAL A 100 -16.41 1.05 -2.49
C VAL A 100 -17.37 1.70 -3.48
N ALA A 101 -17.22 1.34 -4.75
CA ALA A 101 -18.10 1.77 -5.83
C ALA A 101 -18.98 0.60 -6.27
N ARG A 102 -20.30 0.77 -6.17
CA ARG A 102 -21.30 -0.28 -6.44
C ARG A 102 -22.22 0.13 -7.55
N GLU A 103 -22.63 -0.85 -8.35
CA GLU A 103 -23.69 -0.70 -9.35
C GLU A 103 -23.47 0.52 -10.26
N LEU A 104 -22.22 0.75 -10.66
CA LEU A 104 -21.84 1.89 -11.50
C LEU A 104 -22.72 1.96 -12.75
N THR A 105 -23.15 3.17 -13.06
CA THR A 105 -24.07 3.59 -14.12
C THR A 105 -25.52 3.12 -13.97
N LYS A 106 -25.86 2.41 -12.90
CA LYS A 106 -27.21 1.84 -12.69
C LYS A 106 -28.03 2.71 -11.71
N LYS A 107 -29.33 2.39 -11.59
CA LYS A 107 -30.29 3.10 -10.71
C LYS A 107 -29.84 3.19 -9.24
N PHE A 108 -29.10 2.19 -8.77
CA PHE A 108 -28.64 2.09 -7.38
C PHE A 108 -27.12 2.29 -7.27
N GLU A 109 -26.54 3.10 -8.16
CA GLU A 109 -25.13 3.49 -8.07
C GLU A 109 -24.84 4.09 -6.68
N GLU A 110 -23.76 3.63 -6.07
CA GLU A 110 -23.29 4.13 -4.78
C GLU A 110 -21.76 4.18 -4.76
N VAL A 111 -21.21 5.29 -4.27
CA VAL A 111 -19.78 5.43 -4.01
C VAL A 111 -19.60 5.84 -2.56
N ARG A 112 -18.90 5.02 -1.78
CA ARG A 112 -18.59 5.29 -0.37
C ARG A 112 -17.11 5.26 -0.12
N ARG A 113 -16.62 6.23 0.65
CA ARG A 113 -15.24 6.30 1.12
C ARG A 113 -15.18 6.19 2.63
N GLY A 114 -14.07 5.66 3.13
CA GLY A 114 -13.78 5.62 4.56
C GLY A 114 -12.72 4.58 4.88
N THR A 115 -12.51 4.37 6.18
CA THR A 115 -11.70 3.26 6.68
C THR A 115 -12.39 1.92 6.39
N PRO A 116 -11.66 0.80 6.31
CA PRO A 116 -12.26 -0.52 6.10
C PRO A 116 -13.32 -0.86 7.16
N ASP A 117 -13.07 -0.51 8.42
CA ASP A 117 -13.99 -0.73 9.55
C ASP A 117 -15.33 0.00 9.36
N ALA A 118 -15.29 1.32 9.14
CA ALA A 118 -16.50 2.12 8.90
C ALA A 118 -17.33 1.61 7.71
N LEU A 119 -16.67 1.21 6.61
CA LEU A 119 -17.34 0.64 5.44
C LEU A 119 -17.94 -0.73 5.75
N ARG A 120 -17.23 -1.57 6.52
CA ARG A 120 -17.72 -2.88 6.95
C ARG A 120 -18.95 -2.73 7.84
N ALA A 121 -18.91 -1.85 8.84
CA ALA A 121 -20.05 -1.55 9.71
C ALA A 121 -21.28 -1.09 8.91
N HIS A 122 -21.07 -0.24 7.89
CA HIS A 122 -22.15 0.16 6.99
C HIS A 122 -22.76 -1.04 6.24
N TYR A 123 -21.93 -1.88 5.62
CA TYR A 123 -22.38 -3.00 4.79
C TYR A 123 -22.85 -4.23 5.59
N GLU A 124 -22.59 -4.29 6.89
CA GLU A 124 -23.22 -5.24 7.82
C GLU A 124 -24.70 -4.91 8.03
N VAL A 125 -25.04 -3.62 8.17
CA VAL A 125 -26.42 -3.15 8.31
C VAL A 125 -27.13 -3.11 6.95
N ALA A 126 -26.50 -2.49 5.96
CA ALA A 126 -27.04 -2.30 4.62
C ALA A 126 -26.38 -3.29 3.64
N LYS A 127 -26.78 -4.57 3.72
CA LYS A 127 -26.15 -5.65 2.94
C LYS A 127 -25.99 -5.30 1.47
N PRO A 128 -24.77 -5.35 0.92
CA PRO A 128 -24.54 -4.96 -0.45
C PRO A 128 -25.12 -5.97 -1.42
N ARG A 129 -25.44 -5.49 -2.61
CA ARG A 129 -25.94 -6.25 -3.77
C ARG A 129 -25.28 -5.73 -5.03
N GLY A 130 -25.23 -6.58 -6.04
CA GLY A 130 -24.76 -6.24 -7.38
C GLY A 130 -23.24 -6.33 -7.52
N GLU A 131 -22.73 -5.54 -8.47
CA GLU A 131 -21.33 -5.49 -8.86
C GLU A 131 -20.59 -4.44 -8.06
N ILE A 132 -19.37 -4.78 -7.62
CA ILE A 132 -18.59 -3.93 -6.72
C ILE A 132 -17.16 -3.81 -7.22
N THR A 133 -16.70 -2.58 -7.30
CA THR A 133 -15.29 -2.22 -7.46
C THR A 133 -14.80 -1.62 -6.14
N VAL A 134 -13.74 -2.20 -5.57
CA VAL A 134 -13.11 -1.71 -4.34
C VAL A 134 -11.78 -1.08 -4.70
N LEU A 135 -11.53 0.14 -4.24
CA LEU A 135 -10.28 0.85 -4.43
C LEU A 135 -9.64 1.09 -3.07
N ILE A 136 -8.35 0.84 -2.95
CA ILE A 136 -7.58 1.01 -1.73
C ILE A 136 -6.52 2.06 -2.03
N ALA A 137 -6.54 3.15 -1.25
CA ALA A 137 -5.55 4.22 -1.38
C ALA A 137 -4.12 3.67 -1.21
N PRO A 138 -3.13 4.28 -1.86
CA PRO A 138 -1.75 4.08 -1.43
C PRO A 138 -1.59 4.51 0.04
N PRO A 139 -0.60 3.98 0.77
CA PRO A 139 -0.26 4.54 2.07
C PRO A 139 -0.02 6.05 1.94
N ASP A 140 -0.38 6.81 2.98
CA ASP A 140 -0.06 8.24 3.03
C ASP A 140 1.46 8.40 2.92
N VAL A 141 1.91 8.85 1.75
CA VAL A 141 3.28 9.31 1.59
C VAL A 141 3.33 10.66 2.27
N LYS A 142 3.66 10.67 3.57
CA LYS A 142 4.15 11.89 4.18
C LYS A 142 5.43 12.22 3.41
N ILE A 143 5.47 13.38 2.76
CA ILE A 143 6.74 13.95 2.31
C ILE A 143 7.49 14.33 3.58
N LEU A 144 8.19 13.35 4.13
CA LEU A 144 8.95 13.53 5.35
C LEU A 144 10.20 14.31 5.01
N GLY A 145 10.46 15.36 5.78
CA GLY A 145 11.74 16.06 5.71
C GLY A 145 12.89 15.11 6.09
N ALA A 146 14.11 15.39 5.63
CA ALA A 146 15.28 14.57 5.97
C ALA A 146 15.45 14.37 7.49
N ALA A 147 15.17 15.40 8.29
CA ALA A 147 15.23 15.34 9.74
C ALA A 147 14.18 14.39 10.36
N GLU A 148 12.99 14.30 9.77
CA GLU A 148 11.93 13.38 10.22
C GLU A 148 12.27 11.93 9.86
N ILE A 149 12.82 11.71 8.66
CA ILE A 149 13.34 10.40 8.24
C ILE A 149 14.44 9.93 9.20
N ASP A 150 15.36 10.82 9.57
CA ASP A 150 16.43 10.51 10.51
C ASP A 150 15.91 10.17 11.90
N ALA A 151 14.93 10.93 12.40
CA ALA A 151 14.30 10.64 13.70
C ALA A 151 13.61 9.27 13.68
N MET A 152 12.84 8.98 12.64
CA MET A 152 12.16 7.70 12.47
C MET A 152 13.12 6.52 12.34
N LEU A 153 14.23 6.69 11.61
CA LEU A 153 15.27 5.66 11.50
C LEU A 153 15.90 5.37 12.86
N ARG A 154 16.28 6.40 13.62
CA ARG A 154 16.85 6.22 14.98
C ARG A 154 15.88 5.50 15.90
N ASP A 155 14.62 5.93 15.94
CA ASP A 155 13.63 5.32 16.81
C ASP A 155 13.31 3.87 16.41
N ALA A 156 13.18 3.58 15.11
CA ALA A 156 12.92 2.23 14.63
C ALA A 156 14.12 1.28 14.89
N MET A 157 15.35 1.77 14.73
CA MET A 157 16.57 0.97 14.96
C MET A 157 16.81 0.63 16.43
N ARG A 158 16.18 1.34 17.39
CA ARG A 158 16.23 1.01 18.82
C ARG A 158 15.49 -0.28 19.18
N VAL A 159 14.41 -0.57 18.44
CA VAL A 159 13.46 -1.65 18.77
C VAL A 159 13.40 -2.75 17.71
N GLN A 160 13.99 -2.54 16.54
CA GLN A 160 13.93 -3.45 15.40
C GLN A 160 15.30 -3.64 14.76
N SER A 161 15.44 -4.70 13.95
CA SER A 161 16.64 -4.86 13.13
C SER A 161 16.76 -3.70 12.13
N ARG A 162 17.99 -3.29 11.77
CA ARG A 162 18.23 -2.24 10.76
C ARG A 162 17.51 -2.53 9.44
N ARG A 163 17.41 -3.81 9.06
CA ARG A 163 16.74 -4.23 7.83
C ARG A 163 15.23 -3.92 7.86
N ASP A 164 14.59 -4.12 9.01
CA ASP A 164 13.16 -3.94 9.22
C ASP A 164 12.83 -2.46 9.42
N ALA A 165 13.67 -1.73 10.18
CA ALA A 165 13.59 -0.28 10.32
C ALA A 165 13.66 0.42 8.96
N VAL A 166 14.60 0.04 8.09
CA VAL A 166 14.73 0.60 6.73
C VAL A 166 13.49 0.30 5.88
N GLN A 167 12.89 -0.88 6.02
CA GLN A 167 11.66 -1.21 5.28
C GLN A 167 10.49 -0.34 5.75
N ALA A 168 10.28 -0.25 7.06
CA ALA A 168 9.21 0.53 7.65
C ALA A 168 9.31 2.01 7.28
N VAL A 169 10.50 2.61 7.37
CA VAL A 169 10.70 4.03 7.04
C VAL A 169 10.60 4.28 5.53
N ALA A 170 11.05 3.36 4.68
CA ALA A 170 10.86 3.48 3.23
C ALA A 170 9.38 3.45 2.83
N ASP A 171 8.59 2.58 3.45
CA ASP A 171 7.15 2.47 3.20
C ASP A 171 6.39 3.74 3.64
N MET A 172 6.83 4.39 4.72
CA MET A 172 6.19 5.60 5.25
C MET A 172 6.65 6.90 4.59
N SER A 173 7.91 6.98 4.15
CA SER A 173 8.49 8.19 3.54
C SER A 173 8.27 8.26 2.03
N GLY A 174 7.88 7.15 1.39
CA GLY A 174 7.80 7.02 -0.06
C GLY A 174 9.15 7.09 -0.78
N GLN A 175 10.27 7.17 -0.05
CA GLN A 175 11.61 7.16 -0.63
C GLN A 175 12.06 5.73 -0.94
N SER A 176 12.96 5.60 -1.93
CA SER A 176 13.51 4.30 -2.28
C SER A 176 14.20 3.64 -1.08
N ARG A 177 14.00 2.33 -0.91
CA ARG A 177 14.68 1.54 0.12
C ARG A 177 16.20 1.73 0.10
N ARG A 178 16.79 1.93 -1.08
CA ARG A 178 18.22 2.21 -1.25
C ARG A 178 18.64 3.52 -0.58
N ALA A 179 17.85 4.60 -0.77
CA ALA A 179 18.13 5.90 -0.16
C ALA A 179 18.02 5.83 1.38
N ILE A 180 16.97 5.18 1.89
CA ILE A 180 16.78 5.00 3.33
C ILE A 180 17.87 4.13 3.95
N TYR A 181 18.31 3.08 3.25
CA TYR A 181 19.42 2.23 3.72
C TYR A 181 20.74 2.97 3.79
N ALA A 182 21.07 3.78 2.78
CA ALA A 182 22.26 4.61 2.78
C ALA A 182 22.25 5.58 3.97
N ARG A 183 21.10 6.23 4.22
CA ARG A 183 20.96 7.15 5.35
C ARG A 183 21.09 6.46 6.71
N ALA A 184 20.55 5.24 6.85
CA ALA A 184 20.67 4.45 8.07
C ALA A 184 22.12 4.02 8.39
N LEU A 185 22.98 3.88 7.37
CA LEU A 185 24.41 3.61 7.57
C LEU A 185 25.13 4.85 8.14
N GLU A 186 24.92 6.00 7.52
CA GLU A 186 25.51 7.28 7.95
C GLU A 186 25.16 7.59 9.42
N LEU A 187 23.89 7.37 9.81
CA LEU A 187 23.43 7.60 11.18
C LEU A 187 24.06 6.66 12.21
N GLY A 188 24.35 5.41 11.83
CA GLY A 188 25.00 4.44 12.71
C GLY A 188 26.48 4.74 12.93
N GLU A 189 27.17 5.25 11.90
CA GLU A 189 28.56 5.69 12.00
C GLU A 189 28.71 6.94 12.90
N ASP A 190 27.79 7.91 12.76
CA ASP A 190 27.73 9.11 13.60
C ASP A 190 27.48 8.82 15.09
N GLU A 191 26.67 7.80 15.42
CA GLU A 191 26.42 7.42 16.81
C GLU A 191 27.62 6.68 17.42
N THR A 192 28.26 5.79 16.67
CA THR A 192 29.44 5.05 17.13
C THR A 192 30.61 6.01 17.43
N GLN A 193 30.82 7.02 16.58
CA GLN A 193 31.86 8.04 16.78
C GLN A 193 31.57 8.96 17.98
N LYS A 194 30.29 9.26 18.27
CA LYS A 194 29.90 10.06 19.44
C LYS A 194 30.05 9.30 20.76
N GLU A 195 29.76 8.00 20.78
CA GLU A 195 29.99 7.16 21.97
C GLU A 195 31.49 6.98 22.26
N GLU A 196 32.31 6.78 21.24
CA GLU A 196 33.77 6.70 21.39
C GLU A 196 34.38 8.02 21.89
N ALA A 197 33.91 9.17 21.38
CA ALA A 197 34.35 10.48 21.85
C ALA A 197 33.89 10.79 23.29
N ALA A 198 32.71 10.34 23.70
CA ALA A 198 32.20 10.52 25.07
C ALA A 198 32.97 9.67 26.09
N ASN A 199 33.37 8.44 25.73
CA ASN A 199 34.18 7.56 26.57
C ASN A 199 35.68 7.93 26.62
N ALA A 200 36.15 8.80 25.73
CA ALA A 200 37.55 9.22 25.67
C ALA A 200 37.92 10.40 26.61
N THR A 201 37.00 10.91 27.44
CA THR A 201 37.30 12.01 28.39
C THR A 201 37.96 11.45 29.66
N PRO A 202 39.25 11.71 29.95
CA PRO A 202 39.90 11.17 31.13
C PRO A 202 39.56 11.98 32.39
N SER A 203 39.19 11.29 33.46
CA SER A 203 39.14 11.79 34.83
C SER A 203 40.54 12.27 35.26
N GLN A 204 40.79 13.59 35.25
CA GLN A 204 41.89 14.20 35.98
C GLN A 204 41.36 15.01 37.16
N SER A 205 41.58 14.49 38.37
CA SER A 205 41.89 15.27 39.59
C SER A 205 41.99 14.32 40.80
N GLN A 206 43.16 13.70 40.97
CA GLN A 206 43.65 13.29 42.28
C GLN A 206 45.06 13.86 42.47
N ALA A 207 45.33 14.24 43.71
CA ALA A 207 46.58 14.74 44.29
C ALA A 207 46.86 16.24 44.13
N ASP A 208 46.60 17.01 45.20
CA ASP A 208 47.73 17.44 46.03
C ASP A 208 47.31 17.60 47.50
N LYS A 209 47.86 16.70 48.33
CA LYS A 209 48.08 16.86 49.78
C LYS A 209 49.59 16.88 49.93
N ASP A 210 50.14 17.99 50.41
CA ASP A 210 51.23 18.06 51.40
C ASP A 210 51.89 19.44 51.37
N ALA A 211 51.50 20.30 52.33
CA ALA A 211 52.33 21.28 53.07
C ALA A 211 51.43 22.19 53.91
#